data_AF-A0A0K1R9A8-F1
#
_entry.id   AF-A0A0K1R9A8-F1
#
_cell.length_a   1.000
_cell.length_b   1.000
_cell.length_c   1.000
_cell.angle_alpha   90.00
_cell.angle_beta   90.00
_cell.angle_gamma   90.00
#
_symmetry.space_group_name_H-M   'P 1'
#
loop_
_entity.id
_entity.type
_entity.pdbx_description
1 polymer ?
#
loop_
_entity_poly.entity_id
_entity_poly.type
_entity_poly.pdbx_seq_one_letter_code
_entity_poly.pdbx_strand_id
1 'polypeptide(L)'
;MSTNKRIPTPIFVIGYGAIVLTLIVAMAMLVSYRADAEADASAADGSAATGTASTTTTTEQDPRQAWNPPLRDEANVLASIRPYLITDVESAVGETGVIVRGKATETAMASTAEFTGHLSRLLEQNCLDTLVLTTPNNMRISFLGFCFSTLPPASIEKYTTFAADEDADSLAFVNYNSAAGVEVALGWLDVASASKLSELEQTWKRLPLEPGLDRLRTSAYTDEEVAAGQRVRGTYMEIRRGELFTTTE
;
A
#
# COMPACT_ATOMS: atom_id res chain seq x y z
N MET A 1 13.35 -23.58 40.58
CA MET A 1 14.49 -23.61 39.64
C MET A 1 14.06 -24.40 38.42
N SER A 2 13.60 -23.71 37.38
CA SER A 2 13.41 -24.32 36.05
C SER A 2 14.46 -23.71 35.13
N THR A 3 15.21 -24.58 34.48
CA THR A 3 16.39 -24.23 33.69
C THR A 3 15.93 -23.92 32.26
N ASN A 4 15.92 -22.64 31.88
CA ASN A 4 15.60 -22.20 30.52
C ASN A 4 16.59 -22.83 29.52
N LYS A 5 16.13 -23.78 28.71
CA LYS A 5 16.85 -24.24 27.52
C LYS A 5 16.45 -23.35 26.35
N ARG A 6 17.33 -22.42 25.99
CA ARG A 6 17.21 -21.62 24.75
C ARG A 6 17.21 -22.57 23.55
N ILE A 7 16.16 -22.51 22.74
CA ILE A 7 16.15 -23.16 21.44
C ILE A 7 17.16 -22.41 20.54
N PRO A 8 18.03 -23.11 19.81
CA PRO A 8 18.98 -22.49 18.90
C PRO A 8 18.25 -21.70 17.80
N THR A 9 18.61 -20.43 17.67
CA THR A 9 18.20 -19.46 16.64
C THR A 9 18.05 -20.02 15.21
N PRO A 10 18.89 -20.96 14.71
CA PRO A 10 18.70 -21.51 13.37
C PRO A 10 17.38 -22.28 13.17
N ILE A 11 16.81 -22.91 14.20
CA ILE A 11 15.58 -23.72 14.05
C ILE A 11 14.35 -22.83 13.89
N PHE A 12 14.32 -21.69 14.59
CA PHE A 12 13.24 -20.70 14.48
C PHE A 12 13.19 -20.06 13.09
N VAL A 13 14.36 -19.70 12.53
CA VAL A 13 14.46 -19.09 11.19
C VAL A 13 14.07 -20.09 10.09
N ILE A 14 14.47 -21.36 10.22
CA ILE A 14 14.12 -22.40 9.25
C ILE A 14 12.62 -22.71 9.27
N GLY A 15 12.01 -22.82 10.46
CA GLY A 15 10.58 -23.10 10.60
C GLY A 15 9.69 -21.97 10.11
N TYR A 16 9.97 -20.73 10.54
CA TYR A 16 9.17 -19.56 10.16
C TYR A 16 9.38 -19.20 8.68
N GLY A 17 10.61 -19.31 8.17
CA GLY A 17 10.93 -19.09 6.77
C GLY A 17 10.23 -20.07 5.83
N ALA A 18 10.13 -21.35 6.20
CA ALA A 18 9.45 -22.36 5.39
C ALA A 18 7.94 -22.12 5.30
N ILE A 19 7.31 -21.64 6.38
CA ILE A 19 5.86 -21.35 6.43
C ILE A 19 5.52 -20.11 5.59
N VAL A 20 6.33 -19.05 5.69
CA VAL A 20 6.12 -17.83 4.89
C VAL A 20 6.32 -18.14 3.39
N LEU A 21 7.34 -18.92 3.03
CA LEU A 21 7.56 -19.33 1.64
C LEU A 21 6.43 -20.22 1.10
N THR A 22 5.90 -21.15 1.90
CA THR A 22 4.75 -21.97 1.47
C THR A 22 3.49 -21.14 1.29
N LEU A 23 3.23 -20.13 2.12
CA LEU A 23 2.11 -19.20 1.95
C LEU A 23 2.25 -18.35 0.69
N ILE A 24 3.46 -17.88 0.38
CA ILE A 24 3.72 -17.10 -0.85
C ILE A 24 3.54 -17.97 -2.10
N VAL A 25 4.06 -19.21 -2.09
CA VAL A 25 3.90 -20.15 -3.22
C VAL A 25 2.44 -20.56 -3.38
N ALA A 26 1.72 -20.80 -2.28
CA ALA A 26 0.29 -21.12 -2.33
C ALA A 26 -0.53 -19.96 -2.89
N MET A 27 -0.23 -18.70 -2.53
CA MET A 27 -0.87 -17.52 -3.16
C MET A 27 -0.53 -17.40 -4.63
N ALA A 28 0.74 -17.59 -5.02
CA ALA A 28 1.15 -17.53 -6.42
C ALA A 28 0.44 -18.60 -7.28
N MET A 29 0.31 -19.83 -6.77
CA MET A 29 -0.44 -20.90 -7.44
C MET A 29 -1.94 -20.61 -7.54
N LEU A 30 -2.53 -19.96 -6.54
CA LEU A 30 -3.97 -19.62 -6.55
C LEU A 30 -4.29 -18.49 -7.53
N VAL A 31 -3.34 -17.59 -7.78
CA VAL A 31 -3.44 -16.55 -8.80
C VAL A 31 -3.23 -17.12 -10.21
N SER A 32 -2.26 -18.02 -10.41
CA SER A 32 -2.05 -18.65 -11.72
C SER A 32 -3.21 -19.55 -12.13
N TYR A 33 -3.82 -20.29 -11.20
CA TYR A 33 -4.97 -21.15 -11.49
C TYR A 33 -6.22 -20.38 -11.93
N ARG A 34 -6.37 -19.12 -11.47
CA ARG A 34 -7.45 -18.23 -11.92
C ARG A 34 -7.20 -17.64 -13.30
N ALA A 35 -5.94 -17.33 -13.62
CA ALA A 35 -5.54 -16.85 -14.94
C ALA A 35 -5.71 -17.93 -16.04
N ASP A 36 -5.38 -19.19 -15.74
CA ASP A 36 -5.55 -20.29 -16.69
C ASP A 36 -7.04 -20.63 -16.93
N ALA A 37 -7.87 -20.52 -15.89
CA ALA A 37 -9.32 -20.75 -16.01
C ALA A 37 -10.04 -19.69 -16.86
N GLU A 38 -9.51 -18.46 -16.94
CA GLU A 38 -10.04 -17.37 -17.77
C GLU A 38 -9.56 -17.46 -19.23
N ALA A 39 -8.41 -18.10 -19.47
CA ALA A 39 -7.86 -18.33 -20.82
C ALA A 39 -8.59 -19.44 -21.58
N ASP A 40 -9.06 -20.50 -20.90
CA ASP A 40 -9.80 -21.58 -21.55
C ASP A 40 -11.24 -21.18 -21.94
N ALA A 41 -11.83 -20.19 -21.26
CA ALA A 41 -13.18 -19.70 -21.58
C ALA A 41 -13.23 -18.84 -22.86
N SER A 42 -12.10 -18.27 -23.27
CA SER A 42 -12.01 -17.36 -24.43
C SER A 42 -11.59 -18.05 -25.74
N ALA A 43 -11.27 -19.34 -25.70
CA ALA A 43 -10.93 -20.15 -26.88
C ALA A 43 -12.12 -20.89 -27.54
N ALA A 44 -13.32 -20.82 -26.95
CA ALA A 44 -14.48 -21.63 -27.38
C ALA A 44 -15.40 -20.98 -28.43
N ASP A 45 -15.29 -19.67 -28.70
CA ASP A 45 -16.14 -18.98 -29.68
C ASP A 45 -15.34 -18.60 -30.94
N GLY A 46 -15.07 -19.60 -31.77
CA GLY A 46 -14.38 -19.43 -33.06
C GLY A 46 -14.97 -20.31 -34.15
N SER A 47 -16.07 -19.86 -34.79
CA SER A 47 -16.58 -20.47 -36.02
C SER A 47 -16.96 -19.45 -37.09
N ALA A 48 -16.08 -19.37 -38.09
CA ALA A 48 -16.30 -19.20 -39.54
C ALA A 48 -17.19 -18.06 -40.10
N ALA A 49 -16.60 -17.22 -40.96
CA ALA A 49 -17.08 -16.99 -42.34
C ALA A 49 -16.13 -16.08 -43.16
N THR A 50 -15.88 -16.50 -44.39
CA THR A 50 -15.15 -15.86 -45.49
C THR A 50 -15.92 -14.65 -46.05
N GLY A 51 -15.25 -13.55 -46.43
CA GLY A 51 -15.91 -12.49 -47.22
C GLY A 51 -15.07 -11.23 -47.44
N THR A 52 -14.61 -11.03 -48.67
CA THR A 52 -13.96 -9.84 -49.20
C THR A 52 -14.91 -8.63 -49.21
N ALA A 53 -14.59 -7.55 -48.50
CA ALA A 53 -15.07 -6.19 -48.81
C ALA A 53 -14.27 -5.12 -48.06
N SER A 54 -13.65 -4.20 -48.81
CA SER A 54 -13.10 -2.95 -48.29
C SER A 54 -14.20 -2.13 -47.60
N THR A 55 -14.05 -1.92 -46.29
CA THR A 55 -14.73 -0.84 -45.57
C THR A 55 -13.70 -0.19 -44.66
N THR A 56 -13.39 1.07 -44.91
CA THR A 56 -12.58 1.91 -44.03
C THR A 56 -13.39 2.21 -42.78
N THR A 57 -13.33 1.33 -41.78
CA THR A 57 -13.77 1.63 -40.42
C THR A 57 -12.57 2.13 -39.64
N THR A 58 -12.55 3.44 -39.38
CA THR A 58 -11.69 4.07 -38.37
C THR A 58 -11.99 3.37 -37.05
N THR A 59 -11.18 2.37 -36.72
CA THR A 59 -11.22 1.75 -35.40
C THR A 59 -10.53 2.77 -34.51
N GLU A 60 -11.31 3.47 -33.70
CA GLU A 60 -10.79 4.21 -32.55
C GLU A 60 -9.98 3.20 -31.75
N GLN A 61 -8.66 3.27 -31.90
CA GLN A 61 -7.75 2.49 -31.09
C GLN A 61 -8.00 2.95 -29.66
N ASP A 62 -8.69 2.10 -28.90
CA ASP A 62 -8.53 2.03 -27.45
C ASP A 62 -7.03 2.25 -27.17
N PRO A 63 -6.64 3.28 -26.40
CA PRO A 63 -5.25 3.59 -26.14
C PRO A 63 -4.67 2.46 -25.29
N ARG A 64 -4.36 1.34 -25.95
CA ARG A 64 -3.51 0.29 -25.43
C ARG A 64 -2.23 0.99 -25.04
N GLN A 65 -2.05 1.10 -23.73
CA GLN A 65 -0.86 1.53 -23.02
C GLN A 65 0.39 1.25 -23.87
N ALA A 66 1.13 2.30 -24.21
CA ALA A 66 2.34 2.17 -25.01
C ALA A 66 3.23 1.07 -24.42
N TRP A 67 3.69 0.15 -25.27
CA TRP A 67 4.56 -0.99 -24.93
C TRP A 67 5.92 -0.60 -24.31
N ASN A 68 6.19 0.70 -24.12
CA ASN A 68 7.40 1.17 -23.47
C ASN A 68 7.17 1.18 -21.95
N PRO A 69 8.04 0.55 -21.13
CA PRO A 69 7.97 0.74 -19.70
C PRO A 69 7.98 2.24 -19.38
N PRO A 70 7.26 2.66 -18.33
CA PRO A 70 7.23 4.06 -17.91
C PRO A 70 8.65 4.61 -17.75
N LEU A 71 8.87 5.87 -18.12
CA LEU A 71 10.16 6.53 -17.96
C LEU A 71 10.54 6.55 -16.47
N ARG A 72 11.62 5.83 -16.11
CA ARG A 72 12.17 5.73 -14.75
C ARG A 72 13.28 6.76 -14.57
N ASP A 73 12.91 8.03 -14.61
CA ASP A 73 13.84 9.15 -14.55
C ASP A 73 14.12 9.58 -13.11
N GLU A 74 15.15 8.98 -12.52
CA GLU A 74 15.60 9.29 -11.15
C GLU A 74 16.00 10.77 -11.00
N ALA A 75 16.64 11.36 -12.00
CA ALA A 75 17.07 12.76 -11.93
C ALA A 75 15.86 13.70 -11.92
N ASN A 76 14.83 13.42 -12.72
CA ASN A 76 13.58 14.19 -12.70
C ASN A 76 12.84 14.06 -11.37
N VAL A 77 12.81 12.86 -10.79
CA VAL A 77 12.25 12.63 -9.45
C VAL A 77 12.95 13.50 -8.41
N LEU A 78 14.28 13.42 -8.35
CA LEU A 78 15.07 14.20 -7.39
C LEU A 78 14.90 15.71 -7.59
N ALA A 79 14.87 16.19 -8.83
CA ALA A 79 14.65 17.60 -9.15
C ALA A 79 13.23 18.08 -8.76
N SER A 80 12.26 17.18 -8.73
CA SER A 80 10.88 17.49 -8.36
C SER A 80 10.68 17.59 -6.84
N ILE A 81 11.56 16.97 -6.04
CA ILE A 81 11.46 16.97 -4.57
C ILE A 81 11.83 18.35 -4.02
N ARG A 82 10.97 18.86 -3.13
CA ARG A 82 11.17 20.14 -2.45
C ARG A 82 11.94 19.95 -1.14
N PRO A 83 13.19 20.43 -1.01
CA PRO A 83 14.03 20.15 0.17
C PRO A 83 13.46 20.67 1.50
N TYR A 84 12.64 21.73 1.45
CA TYR A 84 11.99 22.27 2.64
C TYR A 84 10.82 21.40 3.13
N LEU A 85 10.35 20.45 2.33
CA LEU A 85 9.30 19.49 2.69
C LEU A 85 9.88 18.09 2.93
N ILE A 86 10.86 17.67 2.14
CA ILE A 86 11.49 16.35 2.22
C ILE A 86 13.01 16.52 2.20
N THR A 87 13.70 15.97 3.20
CA THR A 87 15.16 16.02 3.39
C THR A 87 15.75 14.61 3.46
N ASP A 88 17.07 14.51 3.45
CA ASP A 88 17.84 13.27 3.56
C ASP A 88 17.40 12.23 2.51
N VAL A 89 17.23 12.71 1.27
CA VAL A 89 16.70 11.91 0.18
C VAL A 89 17.75 10.94 -0.34
N GLU A 90 17.37 9.67 -0.36
CA GLU A 90 18.06 8.59 -1.05
C GLU A 90 17.16 8.07 -2.17
N SER A 91 17.73 7.81 -3.35
CA SER A 91 16.99 7.28 -4.49
C SER A 91 17.73 6.14 -5.17
N ALA A 92 16.97 5.32 -5.88
CA ALA A 92 17.47 4.30 -6.78
C ALA A 92 16.46 4.01 -7.90
N VAL A 93 16.96 3.59 -9.06
CA VAL A 93 16.11 3.03 -10.13
C VAL A 93 15.76 1.57 -9.78
N GLY A 94 14.48 1.30 -9.55
CA GLY A 94 13.92 -0.03 -9.35
C GLY A 94 13.45 -0.69 -10.66
N GLU A 95 12.92 -1.90 -10.54
CA GLU A 95 12.42 -2.69 -11.68
C GLU A 95 11.19 -2.05 -12.32
N THR A 96 10.27 -1.55 -11.50
CA THR A 96 8.95 -1.03 -11.90
C THR A 96 8.84 0.50 -11.83
N GLY A 97 9.82 1.19 -11.23
CA GLY A 97 9.80 2.63 -11.01
C GLY A 97 11.02 3.11 -10.24
N VAL A 98 11.04 4.39 -9.87
CA VAL A 98 12.05 4.96 -8.96
C VAL A 98 11.63 4.67 -7.51
N ILE A 99 12.61 4.30 -6.70
CA ILE A 99 12.47 4.11 -5.25
C ILE A 99 13.08 5.32 -4.57
N VAL A 100 12.35 5.94 -3.64
CA VAL A 100 12.78 7.10 -2.85
C VAL A 100 12.58 6.82 -1.37
N ARG A 101 13.59 7.18 -0.58
CA ARG A 101 13.53 7.24 0.88
C ARG A 101 13.94 8.62 1.35
N GLY A 102 13.36 9.10 2.43
CA GLY A 102 13.75 10.38 3.01
C GLY A 102 13.01 10.68 4.30
N LYS A 103 13.04 11.94 4.71
CA LYS A 103 12.37 12.42 5.92
C LYS A 103 11.46 13.59 5.59
N ALA A 104 10.24 13.58 6.12
CA ALA A 104 9.40 14.76 6.13
C ALA A 104 9.97 15.77 7.14
N THR A 105 10.04 17.04 6.76
CA THR A 105 10.52 18.11 7.65
C THR A 105 9.45 18.51 8.67
N GLU A 106 9.83 19.26 9.71
CA GLU A 106 8.86 19.90 10.60
C GLU A 106 7.91 20.84 9.84
N THR A 107 8.41 21.55 8.82
CA THR A 107 7.60 22.41 7.95
C THR A 107 6.55 21.61 7.19
N ALA A 108 6.89 20.43 6.69
CA ALA A 108 5.93 19.55 6.01
C ALA A 108 4.78 19.14 6.94
N MET A 109 5.09 18.81 8.19
CA MET A 109 4.07 18.40 9.17
C MET A 109 3.29 19.59 9.75
N ALA A 110 3.87 20.79 9.79
CA ALA A 110 3.17 22.01 10.20
C ALA A 110 2.23 22.54 9.12
N SER A 111 2.48 22.21 7.85
CA SER A 111 1.70 22.61 6.68
C SER A 111 1.28 21.37 5.88
N THR A 112 0.50 20.49 6.49
CA THR A 112 0.13 19.19 5.91
C THR A 112 -0.50 19.33 4.52
N ALA A 113 -1.34 20.35 4.29
CA ALA A 113 -1.94 20.63 2.98
C ALA A 113 -0.90 20.91 1.87
N GLU A 114 0.15 21.67 2.18
CA GLU A 114 1.23 21.94 1.22
C GLU A 114 2.04 20.67 0.96
N PHE A 115 2.35 19.94 2.02
CA PHE A 115 3.10 18.70 1.94
C PHE A 115 2.37 17.64 1.09
N THR A 116 1.09 17.40 1.34
CA THR A 116 0.32 16.40 0.58
C THR A 116 -0.01 16.85 -0.83
N GLY A 117 -0.17 18.16 -1.05
CA GLY A 117 -0.22 18.73 -2.40
C GLY A 117 1.08 18.52 -3.18
N HIS A 118 2.24 18.61 -2.51
CA HIS A 118 3.52 18.26 -3.10
C HIS A 118 3.63 16.76 -3.42
N LEU A 119 3.25 15.88 -2.47
CA LEU A 119 3.27 14.44 -2.67
C LEU A 119 2.37 14.01 -3.84
N SER A 120 1.13 14.49 -3.89
CA SER A 120 0.19 14.18 -4.97
C SER A 120 0.77 14.54 -6.35
N ARG A 121 1.35 15.74 -6.48
CA ARG A 121 2.00 16.18 -7.72
C ARG A 121 3.25 15.35 -8.04
N LEU A 122 4.06 15.03 -7.03
CA LEU A 122 5.28 14.24 -7.20
C LEU A 122 4.96 12.85 -7.78
N LEU A 123 3.91 12.20 -7.29
CA LEU A 123 3.41 10.89 -7.78
C LEU A 123 2.79 10.99 -9.17
N GLU A 124 2.02 12.06 -9.44
CA GLU A 124 1.40 12.29 -10.75
C GLU A 124 2.45 12.48 -11.87
N GLN A 125 3.53 13.20 -11.57
CA GLN A 125 4.54 13.60 -12.55
C GLN A 125 5.64 12.56 -12.77
N ASN A 126 5.75 11.54 -11.92
CA ASN A 126 6.87 10.61 -11.93
C ASN A 126 6.43 9.16 -11.80
N CYS A 127 7.26 8.25 -12.32
CA CYS A 127 7.11 6.83 -12.03
C CYS A 127 7.75 6.47 -10.68
N LEU A 128 7.02 6.67 -9.57
CA LEU A 128 7.47 6.39 -8.21
C LEU A 128 6.91 5.07 -7.67
N ASP A 129 7.66 3.99 -7.91
CA ASP A 129 7.25 2.67 -7.42
C ASP A 129 7.17 2.63 -5.89
N THR A 130 8.13 3.25 -5.21
CA THR A 130 8.18 3.27 -3.75
C THR A 130 8.63 4.64 -3.27
N LEU A 131 7.85 5.27 -2.40
CA LEU A 131 8.25 6.44 -1.62
C LEU A 131 8.05 6.11 -0.15
N VAL A 132 9.12 6.22 0.66
CA VAL A 132 9.04 6.02 2.11
C VAL A 132 9.62 7.23 2.82
N LEU A 133 8.80 7.87 3.65
CA LEU A 133 9.17 9.06 4.41
C LEU A 133 9.02 8.79 5.91
N THR A 134 10.01 9.18 6.68
CA THR A 134 9.91 9.22 8.15
C THR A 134 9.60 10.64 8.60
N THR A 135 8.56 10.81 9.41
CA THR A 135 8.18 12.10 9.99
C THR A 135 9.04 12.43 11.23
N PRO A 136 9.03 13.67 11.73
CA PRO A 136 9.74 14.05 12.95
C PRO A 136 9.33 13.26 14.20
N ASN A 137 8.08 12.77 14.26
CA ASN A 137 7.57 11.91 15.34
C ASN A 137 7.79 10.40 15.08
N ASN A 138 8.64 10.04 14.12
CA ASN A 138 8.98 8.66 13.74
C ASN A 138 7.86 7.84 13.08
N MET A 139 6.71 8.45 12.73
CA MET A 139 5.72 7.81 11.87
C MET A 139 6.32 7.57 10.48
N ARG A 140 6.07 6.39 9.91
CA ARG A 140 6.44 6.06 8.54
C ARG A 140 5.27 6.28 7.58
N ILE A 141 5.41 7.22 6.65
CA ILE A 141 4.47 7.43 5.55
C ILE A 141 5.03 6.74 4.30
N SER A 142 4.23 5.91 3.62
CA SER A 142 4.66 5.18 2.42
C SER A 142 3.67 5.30 1.28
N PHE A 143 4.15 5.40 0.05
CA PHE A 143 3.38 5.26 -1.19
C PHE A 143 4.00 4.14 -2.02
N LEU A 144 3.19 3.14 -2.37
CA LEU A 144 3.64 1.94 -3.08
C LEU A 144 2.83 1.75 -4.37
N GLY A 145 3.51 1.47 -5.48
CA GLY A 145 2.91 1.18 -6.78
C GLY A 145 2.38 2.41 -7.53
N PHE A 146 2.87 3.62 -7.23
CA PHE A 146 2.41 4.86 -7.85
C PHE A 146 3.29 5.29 -9.01
N CYS A 147 2.99 4.79 -10.22
CA CYS A 147 3.73 5.18 -11.41
C CYS A 147 2.85 6.01 -12.35
N PHE A 148 3.11 7.33 -12.42
CA PHE A 148 2.26 8.31 -13.12
C PHE A 148 0.77 8.21 -12.72
N SER A 149 0.55 7.85 -11.46
CA SER A 149 -0.76 7.78 -10.83
C SER A 149 -0.69 8.50 -9.50
N THR A 150 -1.83 8.98 -9.01
CA THR A 150 -1.86 9.76 -7.77
C THR A 150 -3.20 9.61 -7.05
N LEU A 151 -3.24 10.15 -5.84
CA LEU A 151 -4.45 10.36 -5.06
C LEU A 151 -4.76 11.86 -4.97
N PRO A 152 -6.05 12.23 -4.79
CA PRO A 152 -6.40 13.61 -4.48
C PRO A 152 -5.63 14.11 -3.24
N PRO A 153 -5.07 15.33 -3.25
CA PRO A 153 -4.31 15.86 -2.12
C PRO A 153 -5.08 15.83 -0.79
N ALA A 154 -6.38 16.15 -0.84
CA ALA A 154 -7.25 16.12 0.34
C ALA A 154 -7.40 14.72 0.95
N SER A 155 -7.41 13.67 0.11
CA SER A 155 -7.45 12.28 0.59
C SER A 155 -6.16 11.95 1.33
N ILE A 156 -5.00 12.30 0.75
CA ILE A 156 -3.69 12.09 1.39
C ILE A 156 -3.60 12.87 2.70
N GLU A 157 -4.00 14.13 2.68
CA GLU A 157 -4.00 15.03 3.84
C GLU A 157 -4.82 14.47 4.99
N LYS A 158 -6.04 14.00 4.72
CA LYS A 158 -6.91 13.49 5.77
C LYS A 158 -6.30 12.34 6.55
N TYR A 159 -5.73 11.35 5.87
CA TYR A 159 -5.10 10.22 6.56
C TYR A 159 -3.75 10.59 7.15
N THR A 160 -3.01 11.52 6.55
CA THR A 160 -1.74 12.00 7.14
C THR A 160 -2.00 12.72 8.46
N THR A 161 -2.98 13.63 8.48
CA THR A 161 -3.40 14.35 9.69
C THR A 161 -3.97 13.38 10.71
N PHE A 162 -4.88 12.49 10.32
CA PHE A 162 -5.45 11.49 11.24
C PHE A 162 -4.38 10.57 11.85
N ALA A 163 -3.44 10.09 11.03
CA ALA A 163 -2.35 9.24 11.51
C ALA A 163 -1.44 9.99 12.49
N ALA A 164 -1.14 11.27 12.23
CA ALA A 164 -0.35 12.09 13.13
C ALA A 164 -1.09 12.41 14.44
N ASP A 165 -2.38 12.77 14.37
CA ASP A 165 -3.19 13.15 15.53
C ASP A 165 -3.47 11.97 16.47
N GLU A 166 -3.52 10.74 15.93
CA GLU A 166 -3.75 9.51 16.68
C GLU A 166 -2.45 8.74 16.98
N ASP A 167 -1.29 9.38 16.80
CA ASP A 167 0.04 8.78 17.07
C ASP A 167 0.27 7.41 16.41
N ALA A 168 -0.12 7.28 15.14
CA ALA A 168 0.13 6.07 14.36
C ALA A 168 1.62 5.91 14.03
N ASP A 169 2.12 4.67 14.10
CA ASP A 169 3.50 4.34 13.70
C ASP A 169 3.67 4.29 12.19
N SER A 170 2.58 4.01 11.46
CA SER A 170 2.65 3.94 10.00
C SER A 170 1.36 4.31 9.29
N LEU A 171 1.55 4.92 8.12
CA LEU A 171 0.55 5.21 7.12
C LEU A 171 1.09 4.76 5.76
N ALA A 172 0.35 3.92 5.05
CA ALA A 172 0.72 3.49 3.72
C ALA A 172 -0.43 3.67 2.75
N PHE A 173 -0.15 4.26 1.59
CA PHE A 173 -1.02 4.23 0.43
C PHE A 173 -0.45 3.19 -0.55
N VAL A 174 -1.27 2.23 -0.94
CA VAL A 174 -0.86 1.12 -1.80
C VAL A 174 -1.77 1.10 -3.01
N ASN A 175 -1.21 1.45 -4.16
CA ASN A 175 -1.87 1.29 -5.45
C ASN A 175 -1.60 -0.12 -5.95
N TYR A 176 -2.62 -0.98 -5.89
CA TYR A 176 -2.54 -2.30 -6.48
C TYR A 176 -2.74 -2.21 -8.00
N ASN A 177 -2.82 -3.35 -8.68
CA ASN A 177 -3.26 -3.36 -10.07
C ASN A 177 -4.69 -2.77 -10.20
N SER A 178 -5.08 -2.39 -11.42
CA SER A 178 -6.36 -1.72 -11.70
C SER A 178 -7.60 -2.50 -11.22
N ALA A 179 -7.50 -3.81 -11.04
CA ALA A 179 -8.59 -4.64 -10.54
C ALA A 179 -8.76 -4.57 -9.01
N ALA A 180 -7.69 -4.30 -8.27
CA ALA A 180 -7.70 -4.26 -6.80
C ALA A 180 -7.79 -2.84 -6.21
N GLY A 181 -7.53 -1.81 -7.02
CA GLY A 181 -7.69 -0.41 -6.64
C GLY A 181 -6.64 0.09 -5.65
N VAL A 182 -6.94 1.19 -4.96
CA VAL A 182 -6.02 1.82 -4.02
C VAL A 182 -6.46 1.59 -2.57
N GLU A 183 -5.53 1.15 -1.74
CA GLU A 183 -5.72 1.01 -0.30
C GLU A 183 -4.98 2.10 0.46
N VAL A 184 -5.57 2.55 1.57
CA VAL A 184 -4.85 3.18 2.66
C VAL A 184 -4.78 2.24 3.86
N ALA A 185 -3.61 2.09 4.47
CA ALA A 185 -3.36 1.24 5.62
C ALA A 185 -2.73 2.06 6.76
N LEU A 186 -3.29 1.97 7.97
CA LEU A 186 -2.75 2.59 9.18
C LEU A 186 -2.35 1.52 10.21
N GLY A 187 -1.25 1.76 10.92
CA GLY A 187 -0.72 0.82 11.90
C GLY A 187 -0.26 1.47 13.19
N TRP A 188 -0.62 0.88 14.32
CA TRP A 188 -0.14 1.19 15.67
C TRP A 188 0.51 -0.06 16.27
N LEU A 189 1.82 -0.05 16.47
CA LEU A 189 2.62 -1.17 16.92
C LEU A 189 2.64 -1.32 18.44
N ASP A 190 2.36 -0.25 19.18
CA ASP A 190 2.35 -0.24 20.65
C ASP A 190 1.22 0.65 21.20
N VAL A 191 0.06 0.04 21.44
CA VAL A 191 -1.08 0.69 22.09
C VAL A 191 -1.09 0.35 23.57
N ALA A 192 -1.03 1.38 24.41
CA ALA A 192 -0.80 1.27 25.85
C ALA A 192 -1.78 0.39 26.65
N SER A 193 -2.99 0.11 26.13
CA SER A 193 -3.95 -0.78 26.80
C SER A 193 -5.10 -1.21 25.89
N ALA A 194 -5.81 -2.29 26.28
CA ALA A 194 -7.06 -2.71 25.66
C ALA A 194 -8.17 -1.63 25.69
N SER A 195 -8.14 -0.74 26.69
CA SER A 195 -9.07 0.40 26.76
C SER A 195 -8.80 1.42 25.65
N LYS A 196 -7.51 1.78 25.45
CA LYS A 196 -7.08 2.65 24.36
C LYS A 196 -7.30 2.02 22.99
N LEU A 197 -7.08 0.71 22.86
CA LEU A 197 -7.43 -0.03 21.65
C LEU A 197 -8.92 0.09 21.33
N SER A 198 -9.78 -0.02 22.34
CA SER A 198 -11.24 0.13 22.17
C SER A 198 -11.66 1.55 21.77
N GLU A 199 -11.01 2.58 22.31
CA GLU A 199 -11.22 3.97 21.89
C GLU A 199 -10.84 4.18 20.42
N LEU A 200 -9.67 3.67 20.03
CA LEU A 200 -9.14 3.75 18.67
C LEU A 200 -10.05 3.03 17.66
N GLU A 201 -10.62 1.87 18.00
CA GLU A 201 -11.61 1.22 17.14
C GLU A 201 -12.86 2.07 16.87
N GLN A 202 -13.27 2.91 17.82
CA GLN A 202 -14.41 3.83 17.61
C GLN A 202 -14.03 5.00 16.69
N THR A 203 -12.75 5.37 16.60
CA THR A 203 -12.31 6.35 15.60
C THR A 203 -12.28 5.71 14.21
N TRP A 204 -11.80 4.47 14.08
CA TRP A 204 -11.78 3.72 12.82
C TRP A 204 -13.16 3.57 12.18
N LYS A 205 -14.20 3.28 12.98
CA LYS A 205 -15.59 3.16 12.48
C LYS A 205 -16.12 4.45 11.87
N ARG A 206 -15.62 5.60 12.32
CA ARG A 206 -16.03 6.93 11.86
C ARG A 206 -15.16 7.46 10.72
N LEU A 207 -14.02 6.82 10.45
CA LEU A 207 -13.12 7.23 9.40
C LEU A 207 -13.78 6.95 8.03
N PRO A 208 -14.06 7.99 7.22
CA PRO A 208 -14.62 7.80 5.89
C PRO A 208 -13.56 7.20 4.96
N LEU A 209 -14.03 6.64 3.85
CA LEU A 209 -13.17 6.28 2.72
C LEU A 209 -13.17 7.46 1.74
N GLU A 210 -12.04 8.13 1.59
CA GLU A 210 -11.94 9.34 0.76
C GLU A 210 -11.90 9.03 -0.75
N PRO A 211 -12.19 10.02 -1.62
CA PRO A 211 -12.08 9.86 -3.06
C PRO A 211 -10.70 9.32 -3.49
N GLY A 212 -10.71 8.44 -4.50
CA GLY A 212 -9.50 7.77 -4.98
C GLY A 212 -9.09 6.53 -4.18
N LEU A 213 -9.75 6.23 -3.06
CA LEU A 213 -9.47 5.03 -2.25
C LEU A 213 -10.59 4.00 -2.35
N ASP A 214 -10.23 2.75 -2.50
CA ASP A 214 -11.11 1.59 -2.61
C ASP A 214 -11.16 0.79 -1.30
N ARG A 215 -10.10 0.88 -0.49
CA ARG A 215 -9.99 0.15 0.78
C ARG A 215 -9.30 0.99 1.86
N LEU A 216 -9.75 0.81 3.09
CA LEU A 216 -9.09 1.28 4.30
C LEU A 216 -8.81 0.06 5.18
N ARG A 217 -7.58 -0.06 5.66
CA ARG A 217 -7.14 -1.09 6.61
C ARG A 217 -6.51 -0.43 7.82
N THR A 218 -6.80 -0.97 8.99
CA THR A 218 -6.21 -0.53 10.24
C THR A 218 -5.71 -1.75 11.01
N SER A 219 -4.61 -1.60 11.73
CA SER A 219 -4.11 -2.63 12.63
C SER A 219 -3.51 -1.98 13.86
N ALA A 220 -3.87 -2.46 15.04
CA ALA A 220 -3.28 -2.01 16.28
C ALA A 220 -2.92 -3.20 17.16
N TYR A 221 -1.81 -3.07 17.87
CA TYR A 221 -1.25 -4.09 18.75
C TYR A 221 -1.13 -3.52 20.15
N THR A 222 -1.56 -4.29 21.16
CA THR A 222 -1.17 -4.11 22.56
C THR A 222 -0.20 -5.23 22.94
N ASP A 223 0.20 -5.34 24.20
CA ASP A 223 0.98 -6.49 24.66
C ASP A 223 0.21 -7.84 24.60
N GLU A 224 -1.13 -7.79 24.59
CA GLU A 224 -2.00 -8.97 24.75
C GLU A 224 -2.95 -9.20 23.57
N GLU A 225 -3.32 -8.15 22.85
CA GLU A 225 -4.37 -8.17 21.83
C GLU A 225 -3.88 -7.55 20.52
N VAL A 226 -4.43 -8.06 19.42
CA VAL A 226 -4.40 -7.40 18.12
C VAL A 226 -5.83 -7.06 17.70
N ALA A 227 -6.04 -5.83 17.22
CA ALA A 227 -7.24 -5.46 16.50
C ALA A 227 -6.90 -5.15 15.04
N ALA A 228 -7.72 -5.65 14.12
CA ALA A 228 -7.62 -5.35 12.70
C ALA A 228 -8.98 -4.85 12.18
N GLY A 229 -8.97 -3.69 11.53
CA GLY A 229 -10.11 -3.13 10.84
C GLY A 229 -9.95 -3.18 9.33
N GLN A 230 -11.04 -3.45 8.62
CA GLN A 230 -11.11 -3.33 7.17
C GLN A 230 -12.42 -2.69 6.73
N ARG A 231 -12.31 -1.77 5.78
CA ARG A 231 -13.45 -1.19 5.07
C ARG A 231 -13.17 -1.21 3.58
N VAL A 232 -14.13 -1.68 2.79
CA VAL A 232 -14.11 -1.60 1.33
C VAL A 232 -15.12 -0.52 0.91
N ARG A 233 -14.92 0.09 -0.26
CA ARG A 233 -15.86 1.07 -0.80
C ARG A 233 -17.29 0.51 -0.82
N GLY A 234 -18.22 1.29 -0.29
CA GLY A 234 -19.63 0.89 -0.18
C GLY A 234 -19.98 0.02 1.03
N THR A 235 -19.01 -0.35 1.87
CA THR A 235 -19.24 -1.15 3.09
C THR A 235 -18.99 -0.35 4.37
N TYR A 236 -19.44 -0.93 5.49
CA TYR A 236 -19.06 -0.50 6.83
C TYR A 236 -17.67 -1.02 7.19
N MET A 237 -17.09 -0.46 8.26
CA MET A 237 -15.86 -0.95 8.87
C MET A 237 -16.15 -2.25 9.61
N GLU A 238 -15.50 -3.33 9.19
CA GLU A 238 -15.45 -4.60 9.93
C GLU A 238 -14.22 -4.61 10.81
N ILE A 239 -14.38 -4.96 12.09
CA ILE A 239 -13.27 -5.03 13.05
C ILE A 239 -13.23 -6.42 13.66
N ARG A 240 -12.03 -6.99 13.73
CA ARG A 240 -11.75 -8.28 14.37
C ARG A 240 -10.68 -8.08 15.44
N ARG A 241 -10.85 -8.79 16.55
CA ARG A 241 -9.83 -8.92 17.58
C ARG A 241 -9.31 -10.35 17.67
N GLY A 242 -8.07 -10.48 18.09
CA GLY A 242 -7.47 -11.74 18.48
C GLY A 242 -6.49 -11.53 19.63
N GLU A 243 -6.26 -12.58 20.40
CA GLU A 243 -5.17 -12.59 21.37
C GLU A 243 -3.84 -12.70 20.60
N LEU A 244 -2.84 -11.92 21.01
CA LEU A 244 -1.46 -12.16 20.62
C LEU A 244 -1.03 -13.43 21.36
N PHE A 245 -0.70 -14.48 20.62
CA PHE A 245 -0.25 -15.74 21.20
C PHE A 245 0.92 -15.49 22.15
N THR A 246 0.65 -15.50 23.46
CA THR A 246 1.71 -15.69 24.44
C THR A 246 2.13 -17.13 24.29
N THR A 247 3.31 -17.35 23.72
CA THR A 247 3.93 -18.67 23.80
C THR A 247 4.29 -18.88 25.26
N THR A 248 3.34 -19.45 26.01
CA THR A 248 3.64 -20.10 27.28
C THR A 248 4.41 -21.37 26.92
N GLU A 249 5.74 -21.30 26.98
CA GLU A 249 6.64 -22.41 27.35
C GLU A 249 8.07 -21.92 27.64
#